data_AF-E2BHV2-F1
#
_entry.id   AF-E2BHV2-F1
#
_cell.length_a   1.000
_cell.length_b   1.000
_cell.length_c   1.000
_cell.angle_alpha   90.00
_cell.angle_beta   90.00
_cell.angle_gamma   90.00
#
_symmetry.space_group_name_H-M   'P 1'
#
loop_
_entity.id
_entity.type
_entity.pdbx_description
1 polymer ?
#
loop_
_entity_poly.entity_id
_entity_poly.type
_entity_poly.pdbx_seq_one_letter_code
_entity_poly.pdbx_strand_id
1 'polypeptide(L)' 'IGPYFLPPRLNGERYGNFLERELPVLLADVPLHVRARLIFQHDGAPAHFSRQVRDILDACYPNKWMG' A
#
# COMPACT_ATOMS: atom_id res chain seq x y z
N ILE A 1 10.52 4.27 -10.19
CA ILE A 1 10.23 4.49 -8.75
C ILE A 1 11.36 3.85 -7.97
N GLY A 2 12.01 4.58 -7.06
CA GLY A 2 13.08 4.03 -6.20
C GLY A 2 12.54 3.23 -5.01
N PRO A 3 13.39 2.50 -4.28
CA PRO A 3 12.98 1.76 -3.09
C PRO A 3 12.55 2.73 -1.96
N TYR A 4 11.53 2.32 -1.21
CA TYR A 4 11.16 2.93 0.07
C TYR A 4 11.44 1.94 1.19
N PHE A 5 12.15 2.38 2.24
CA PHE A 5 12.51 1.54 3.36
C PHE A 5 11.50 1.70 4.50
N LEU A 6 10.78 0.63 4.79
CA LEU A 6 9.87 0.57 5.94
C LEU A 6 10.66 0.58 7.27
N PRO A 7 10.04 1.05 8.37
CA PRO A 7 10.69 1.05 9.67
C PRO A 7 11.06 -0.38 10.12
N PRO A 8 12.18 -0.58 10.84
CA PRO A 8 12.66 -1.91 11.24
C PRO A 8 11.66 -2.76 12.04
N ARG A 9 10.70 -2.10 12.71
CA ARG A 9 9.56 -2.75 13.36
C ARG A 9 8.29 -2.33 12.65
N LEU A 10 7.80 -3.22 11.81
CA LEU A 10 6.57 -3.01 11.05
C LEU A 10 5.38 -3.59 11.82
N ASN A 11 4.32 -2.79 11.95
CA ASN A 11 3.02 -3.20 12.45
C ASN A 11 1.95 -2.64 11.51
N GLY A 12 0.68 -3.03 11.75
CA GLY A 12 -0.44 -2.60 10.90
C GLY A 12 -0.56 -1.09 10.78
N GLU A 13 -0.41 -0.36 11.89
CA GLU A 13 -0.50 1.11 11.91
C GLU A 13 0.59 1.78 11.06
N ARG A 14 1.85 1.38 11.24
CA ARG A 14 2.99 1.91 10.48
C ARG A 14 2.89 1.58 9.00
N TYR A 15 2.41 0.38 8.68
CA TYR A 15 2.18 -0.01 7.29
C TYR A 15 1.01 0.75 6.67
N GLY A 16 -0.10 0.92 7.40
CA GLY A 16 -1.24 1.73 6.96
C GLY A 16 -0.84 3.18 6.68
N ASN A 17 -0.02 3.77 7.56
CA ASN A 17 0.51 5.13 7.35
C ASN A 17 1.31 5.23 6.05
N PHE A 18 2.16 4.24 5.75
CA PHE A 18 2.87 4.17 4.48
C PHE A 18 1.91 4.12 3.28
N LEU A 19 0.87 3.27 3.33
CA LEU A 19 -0.11 3.13 2.25
C LEU A 19 -0.86 4.43 1.96
N GLU A 20 -1.25 5.17 3.01
CA GLU A 20 -2.05 6.39 2.86
C GLU A 20 -1.21 7.63 2.51
N ARG A 21 0.02 7.72 3.03
CA ARG A 21 0.79 8.97 2.99
C ARG A 21 1.97 8.93 2.05
N GLU A 22 2.69 7.82 2.03
CA GLU A 22 3.98 7.73 1.33
C GLU A 22 3.80 7.12 -0.06
N LEU A 23 3.04 6.03 -0.17
CA LEU A 23 2.81 5.33 -1.43
C LEU A 23 2.22 6.24 -2.52
N PRO A 24 1.24 7.12 -2.27
CA PRO A 24 0.72 8.02 -3.30
C PRO A 24 1.78 9.00 -3.83
N VAL A 25 2.69 9.45 -2.97
CA VAL A 25 3.80 10.35 -3.34
C VAL A 25 4.80 9.59 -4.23
N LEU A 26 5.14 8.36 -3.88
CA LEU A 26 6.02 7.51 -4.69
C LEU A 26 5.43 7.20 -6.07
N LEU A 27 4.10 7.14 -6.17
CA LEU A 27 3.37 6.91 -7.41
C LEU A 27 3.08 8.22 -8.19
N ALA A 28 3.52 9.39 -7.72
CA ALA A 28 3.15 10.67 -8.33
C ALA A 28 3.62 10.80 -9.80
N ASP A 29 4.83 10.32 -10.10
CA ASP A 29 5.40 10.33 -11.45
C ASP A 29 4.84 9.23 -12.35
N VAL A 30 3.99 8.34 -11.83
CA VAL A 30 3.32 7.31 -12.62
C VAL A 30 2.09 7.93 -13.30
N PRO A 31 1.96 7.82 -14.64
CA PRO A 31 0.80 8.36 -15.34
C PRO A 31 -0.52 7.83 -14.78
N LEU A 32 -1.53 8.70 -14.71
CA LEU A 32 -2.81 8.38 -14.08
C LEU A 32 -3.50 7.14 -14.70
N HIS A 33 -3.43 7.00 -16.03
CA HIS A 33 -4.01 5.85 -16.72
C HIS A 33 -3.34 4.51 -16.36
N VAL A 34 -2.07 4.54 -15.94
CA VAL A 34 -1.35 3.37 -15.43
C VAL A 34 -1.79 3.09 -13.99
N ARG A 35 -1.84 4.13 -13.12
CA ARG A 35 -2.32 4.00 -11.73
C ARG A 35 -3.75 3.45 -11.65
N ALA A 36 -4.63 3.85 -12.56
CA ALA A 36 -6.01 3.37 -12.63
C ALA A 36 -6.13 1.85 -12.89
N ARG A 37 -5.07 1.20 -13.39
CA ARG A 37 -5.01 -0.24 -13.68
C ARG A 37 -4.09 -1.01 -12.72
N LEU A 38 -3.52 -0.33 -11.73
CA LEU A 38 -2.59 -0.93 -10.78
C LEU A 38 -3.30 -1.99 -9.94
N ILE A 39 -2.64 -3.13 -9.76
CA ILE A 39 -3.01 -4.17 -8.79
C ILE A 39 -1.94 -4.15 -7.70
N PHE A 40 -2.37 -4.02 -6.45
CA PHE A 40 -1.50 -4.03 -5.28
C PHE A 40 -1.30 -5.47 -4.79
N GLN A 41 -0.04 -5.89 -4.58
CA GLN A 41 0.27 -7.21 -4.06
C GLN A 41 1.32 -7.10 -2.95
N HIS A 42 1.07 -7.75 -1.81
CA HIS A 42 2.04 -7.88 -0.73
C HIS A 42 2.25 -9.35 -0.32
N ASP A 43 3.22 -9.59 0.56
CA ASP A 43 3.53 -10.91 1.09
C ASP A 43 2.76 -11.22 2.39
N GLY A 44 3.04 -12.39 2.97
CA GLY A 44 2.42 -12.87 4.21
C GLY A 44 2.89 -12.23 5.51
N ALA A 45 3.50 -11.03 5.51
CA ALA A 45 3.91 -10.39 6.75
C ALA A 45 2.71 -10.03 7.64
N PRO A 46 2.75 -10.27 8.98
CA PRO A 46 1.60 -10.03 9.86
C PRO A 46 1.03 -8.61 9.83
N ALA A 47 1.86 -7.60 9.58
CA ALA A 47 1.42 -6.20 9.49
C ALA A 47 0.40 -5.96 8.38
N HIS A 48 0.47 -6.73 7.29
CA HIS A 48 -0.37 -6.60 6.11
C HIS A 48 -1.82 -7.03 6.36
N PHE A 49 -2.05 -7.91 7.34
CA PHE A 49 -3.36 -8.49 7.62
C PHE A 49 -4.16 -7.75 8.70
N SER A 50 -3.64 -6.65 9.23
CA SER A 50 -4.39 -5.86 10.21
C SER A 50 -5.67 -5.31 9.59
N ARG A 51 -6.74 -5.21 10.40
CA ARG A 51 -8.04 -4.70 9.93
C ARG A 51 -7.91 -3.32 9.28
N GLN A 52 -7.16 -2.42 9.92
CA GLN A 52 -6.92 -1.07 9.39
C GLN A 52 -6.29 -1.09 8.00
N VAL A 53 -5.31 -1.97 7.75
CA VAL A 53 -4.65 -2.07 6.45
C VAL A 53 -5.61 -2.56 5.38
N ARG A 54 -6.47 -3.55 5.71
CA ARG A 54 -7.50 -4.02 4.78
C ARG A 54 -8.51 -2.93 4.45
N ASP A 55 -8.98 -2.18 5.46
CA ASP A 55 -9.90 -1.06 5.27
C ASP A 55 -9.30 0.01 4.34
N ILE A 56 -8.01 0.31 4.48
CA ILE A 56 -7.28 1.23 3.58
C ILE A 56 -7.21 0.68 2.16
N LEU A 57 -6.85 -0.60 2.00
CA LEU A 57 -6.72 -1.23 0.69
C LEU A 57 -8.07 -1.33 -0.03
N ASP A 58 -9.15 -1.63 0.67
CA ASP A 58 -10.51 -1.63 0.11
C ASP A 58 -10.95 -0.24 -0.32
N ALA A 59 -10.57 0.81 0.43
CA ALA A 59 -10.89 2.20 0.07
C ALA A 59 -10.05 2.72 -1.12
N CYS A 60 -8.74 2.44 -1.13
CA CYS A 60 -7.82 3.00 -2.13
C CYS A 60 -7.69 2.15 -3.40
N TYR A 61 -7.84 0.83 -3.28
CA TYR A 61 -7.61 -0.14 -4.36
C TYR A 61 -8.76 -1.17 -4.45
N PRO A 62 -10.03 -0.76 -4.53
CA PRO A 62 -11.18 -1.67 -4.48
C PRO A 62 -11.10 -2.75 -5.57
N ASN A 63 -11.18 -4.02 -5.16
CA ASN A 63 -11.04 -5.20 -6.02
C ASN A 63 -9.72 -5.27 -6.82
N LYS A 64 -8.68 -4.56 -6.36
CA LYS A 64 -7.37 -4.47 -7.02
C LYS A 64 -6.23 -4.68 -6.04
N TRP A 65 -6.45 -5.44 -4.99
CA TRP A 65 -5.39 -5.85 -4.09
C TRP A 65 -5.52 -7.33 -3.72
N MET A 66 -4.39 -7.97 -3.46
CA MET A 66 -4.32 -9.37 -3.07
C MET A 66 -3.06 -9.65 -2.26
N GLY A 67 -3.14 -10.67 -1.42
CA GLY A 67 -2.07 -11.04 -0.50
C GLY A 67 -2.48 -10.86 0.94
#